data_AF-A0AA35WAY9-F1
#
_entry.id   AF-A0AA35WAY9-F1
#
_cell.length_a   1.000
_cell.length_b   1.000
_cell.length_c   1.000
_cell.angle_alpha   90.00
_cell.angle_beta   90.00
_cell.angle_gamma   90.00
#
_symmetry.space_group_name_H-M   'P 1'
#
loop_
_entity.id
_entity.type
_entity.pdbx_description
1 polymer ?
#
loop_
_entity_poly.entity_id
_entity_poly.type
_entity_poly.pdbx_seq_one_letter_code
_entity_poly.pdbx_strand_id
1 'polypeptide(L)'
;MLGYLTMTLCTLMYFGGEISLACLTYIVYLSKTIPIIMYFTLTLFIDLKLSNIVCESKTCITVHTVQIIPGRSFRENENKEQISAENNGSSEIILSVVGGYTMELCLSLYWSELRDVTLSLEVLFRCVHPSPSCLTFNSSNMWTSVDVTGFMREEEVFPEFKLTHRIVYKRPTSHKISPLGSRDVLPSGVQIYQLVLSYMFQLNQTTEVRPEFPLMSDLLYENPYSGQLWMVFNCNKQYKCAGDSYSRQYTTKLDKDDYILRLQVCHSKLSELKKLTDMPLCLHSKLSSSLSLEVTASRYDLMSGPTVTKKTLRPGISTRFYLRSLPEDKLAKCGIDQGHFLSGHFTFSKCDKVKKKVAYELKYIVGPQKSARSPSVSTEKKLYTNDSLKEFKINSMRYGVLTSDELEDEYGDDISFLLAKLRMLSESEMCSYSNAEALAASIYAKIDLNEILAQLRIQEQFSHVPGRECFEEQKRQLVECLTLEGSILFKEQPSSDRLKAIYVDLHKLLDKKDKVLKEFKMKYAEAMGHFATLAKMIEEEMSVNRASRDLDEKLIQCYRQLECKEYANLLEHNLTWKYPPDFVSF
;
A
#
# COMPACT_ATOMS: atom_id res chain seq x y z
N MET A 1 -23.79 -28.44 -43.58
CA MET A 1 -23.96 -29.78 -42.98
C MET A 1 -23.95 -29.56 -41.48
N LEU A 2 -25.13 -29.37 -40.87
CA LEU A 2 -25.27 -29.10 -39.44
C LEU A 2 -24.81 -30.33 -38.66
N GLY A 3 -23.93 -30.14 -37.66
CA GLY A 3 -23.56 -31.21 -36.74
C GLY A 3 -24.80 -31.78 -36.06
N TYR A 4 -25.01 -33.08 -36.19
CA TYR A 4 -26.12 -33.78 -35.56
C TYR A 4 -25.96 -33.71 -34.04
N LEU A 5 -26.84 -32.94 -33.40
CA LEU A 5 -27.03 -32.96 -31.95
C LEU A 5 -27.88 -34.21 -31.63
N THR A 6 -27.25 -35.32 -31.24
CA THR A 6 -28.00 -36.42 -30.62
C THR A 6 -28.43 -35.99 -29.22
N MET A 7 -29.62 -35.42 -29.11
CA MET A 7 -30.32 -35.23 -27.85
C MET A 7 -30.70 -36.60 -27.29
N THR A 8 -29.97 -37.07 -26.28
CA THR A 8 -30.53 -38.08 -25.38
C THR A 8 -31.54 -37.36 -24.48
N LEU A 9 -32.83 -37.49 -24.81
CA LEU A 9 -33.94 -36.96 -24.02
C LEU A 9 -33.84 -37.43 -22.56
N CYS A 10 -33.57 -36.49 -21.65
CA CYS A 10 -34.15 -36.52 -20.31
C CYS A 10 -35.10 -35.32 -20.21
N THR A 11 -36.34 -35.58 -20.67
CA THR A 11 -37.60 -34.90 -20.35
C THR A 11 -37.82 -33.47 -20.88
N LEU A 12 -38.52 -33.40 -22.02
CA LEU A 12 -39.40 -32.28 -22.39
C LEU A 12 -40.74 -32.47 -21.68
N MET A 13 -41.13 -31.56 -20.78
CA MET A 13 -42.53 -31.37 -20.42
C MET A 13 -42.85 -29.88 -20.30
N TYR A 14 -43.76 -29.45 -21.17
CA TYR A 14 -44.39 -28.14 -21.16
C TYR A 14 -45.58 -28.23 -20.20
N PHE A 15 -45.43 -27.84 -18.94
CA PHE A 15 -46.53 -27.54 -18.02
C PHE A 15 -46.01 -26.59 -16.92
N GLY A 16 -46.81 -25.60 -16.52
CA GLY A 16 -46.43 -24.59 -15.53
C GLY A 16 -45.92 -25.19 -14.23
N GLY A 17 -44.63 -25.01 -13.98
CA GLY A 17 -43.91 -25.48 -12.80
C GLY A 17 -42.41 -25.48 -13.11
N GLU A 18 -41.63 -24.66 -12.40
CA GLU A 18 -40.18 -24.53 -12.61
C GLU A 18 -39.46 -25.87 -12.38
N ILE A 19 -39.04 -26.53 -13.47
CA ILE A 19 -38.16 -27.71 -13.41
C ILE A 19 -36.72 -27.20 -13.33
N SER A 20 -36.14 -27.23 -12.13
CA SER A 20 -34.73 -26.93 -11.89
C SER A 20 -33.86 -28.16 -12.20
N LEU A 21 -33.27 -28.23 -13.40
CA LEU A 21 -32.23 -29.22 -13.72
C LEU A 21 -30.90 -28.77 -13.12
N ALA A 22 -30.39 -29.50 -12.11
CA ALA A 22 -29.14 -29.17 -11.42
C ALA A 22 -27.88 -29.54 -12.22
N CYS A 23 -28.01 -30.43 -13.20
CA CYS A 23 -26.92 -30.90 -14.06
C CYS A 23 -27.46 -31.18 -15.47
N LEU A 24 -26.71 -30.80 -16.49
CA LEU A 24 -26.97 -31.15 -17.89
C LEU A 24 -25.75 -31.87 -18.46
N THR A 25 -25.96 -32.99 -19.15
CA THR A 25 -24.89 -33.75 -19.80
C THR A 25 -25.11 -33.78 -21.31
N TYR A 26 -24.06 -33.44 -22.06
CA TYR A 26 -24.05 -33.37 -23.51
C TYR A 26 -22.92 -34.23 -24.09
N ILE A 27 -23.17 -34.89 -25.21
CA ILE A 27 -22.12 -35.46 -26.05
C ILE A 27 -21.83 -34.46 -27.17
N VAL A 28 -20.60 -33.98 -27.23
CA VAL A 28 -20.17 -32.88 -28.09
C VAL A 28 -19.15 -33.42 -29.09
N TYR A 29 -19.43 -33.31 -30.38
CA TYR A 29 -18.50 -33.66 -31.44
C TYR A 29 -17.80 -32.41 -31.97
N LEU A 30 -16.51 -32.26 -31.67
CA LEU A 30 -15.70 -31.14 -32.13
C LEU A 30 -14.87 -31.54 -33.35
N SER A 31 -15.03 -30.77 -34.42
CA SER A 31 -14.16 -30.82 -35.59
C SER A 31 -13.34 -29.55 -35.71
N LYS A 32 -12.27 -29.59 -36.50
CA LYS A 32 -11.33 -28.47 -36.66
C LYS A 32 -11.95 -27.17 -37.20
N THR A 33 -13.13 -27.24 -37.82
CA THR A 33 -13.71 -26.14 -38.61
C THR A 33 -14.95 -25.49 -38.00
N ILE A 34 -15.59 -26.11 -37.01
CA ILE A 34 -16.89 -25.63 -36.51
C ILE A 34 -16.86 -25.59 -34.97
N PRO A 35 -16.83 -24.40 -34.35
CA PRO A 35 -17.04 -24.29 -32.92
C PRO A 35 -18.49 -24.65 -32.58
N ILE A 36 -18.70 -25.27 -31.42
CA ILE A 36 -20.04 -25.51 -30.89
C ILE A 36 -20.39 -24.37 -29.95
N ILE A 37 -21.52 -23.72 -30.21
CA ILE A 37 -22.07 -22.63 -29.41
C ILE A 37 -23.34 -23.13 -28.72
N MET A 38 -23.37 -23.02 -27.39
CA MET A 38 -24.54 -23.33 -26.57
C MET A 38 -25.00 -22.08 -25.82
N TYR A 39 -26.32 -21.90 -25.72
CA TYR A 39 -26.94 -20.80 -24.99
C TYR A 39 -27.62 -21.34 -23.73
N PHE A 40 -27.30 -20.74 -22.58
CA PHE A 40 -27.92 -21.09 -21.31
C PHE A 40 -28.52 -19.85 -20.64
N THR A 41 -29.76 -19.96 -20.14
CA THR A 41 -30.39 -18.96 -19.26
C THR A 41 -30.26 -19.43 -17.81
N LEU A 42 -29.44 -18.74 -17.01
CA LEU A 42 -28.87 -19.33 -15.79
C LEU A 42 -29.04 -18.52 -14.52
N THR A 43 -28.68 -19.19 -13.42
CA THR A 43 -28.51 -18.69 -12.06
C THR A 43 -27.04 -18.88 -11.59
N LEU A 44 -26.28 -17.77 -11.59
CA LEU A 44 -25.18 -17.40 -10.68
C LEU A 44 -23.77 -18.05 -10.78
N PHE A 45 -23.56 -19.37 -10.94
CA PHE A 45 -22.28 -19.92 -11.43
C PHE A 45 -22.36 -21.40 -11.87
N ILE A 46 -21.40 -21.84 -12.70
CA ILE A 46 -21.38 -23.16 -13.32
C ILE A 46 -20.03 -23.84 -13.09
N ASP A 47 -20.04 -25.14 -12.82
CA ASP A 47 -18.88 -26.00 -13.07
C ASP A 47 -19.07 -26.71 -14.42
N LEU A 48 -18.14 -26.49 -15.35
CA LEU A 48 -18.07 -27.24 -16.60
C LEU A 48 -17.07 -28.38 -16.43
N LYS A 49 -17.53 -29.62 -16.55
CA LYS A 49 -16.67 -30.79 -16.61
C LYS A 49 -16.63 -31.34 -18.02
N LEU A 50 -15.41 -31.53 -18.53
CA LEU A 50 -15.16 -32.04 -19.87
C LEU A 50 -14.32 -33.31 -19.76
N SER A 51 -14.80 -34.41 -20.33
CA SER A 51 -14.05 -35.66 -20.46
C SER A 51 -14.04 -36.15 -21.90
N ASN A 52 -12.92 -36.73 -22.33
CA ASN A 52 -12.80 -37.29 -23.67
C ASN A 52 -13.39 -38.70 -23.67
N ILE A 53 -14.34 -38.99 -24.57
CA ILE A 53 -15.04 -40.28 -24.61
C ILE A 53 -14.28 -41.30 -25.46
N VAL A 54 -13.51 -40.85 -26.45
CA VAL A 54 -13.03 -41.73 -27.55
C VAL A 54 -11.52 -41.76 -27.70
N CYS A 55 -10.81 -40.66 -27.45
CA CYS A 55 -9.39 -40.56 -27.80
C CYS A 55 -8.47 -40.90 -26.62
N GLU A 56 -7.60 -41.90 -26.78
CA GLU A 56 -6.58 -42.30 -25.78
C GLU A 56 -5.53 -41.21 -25.49
N SER A 57 -5.34 -40.27 -26.42
CA SER A 57 -4.39 -39.16 -26.25
C SER A 57 -5.05 -37.89 -25.74
N LYS A 58 -4.32 -37.17 -24.89
CA LYS A 58 -4.63 -35.82 -24.42
C LYS A 58 -4.97 -34.88 -25.58
N THR A 59 -6.11 -34.19 -25.49
CA THR A 59 -6.57 -33.21 -26.47
C THR A 59 -6.69 -31.84 -25.83
N CYS A 60 -6.10 -30.81 -26.43
CA CYS A 60 -6.22 -29.42 -26.00
C CYS A 60 -7.46 -28.73 -26.60
N ILE A 61 -8.32 -28.19 -25.74
CA ILE A 61 -9.58 -27.54 -26.10
C ILE A 61 -9.56 -26.11 -25.57
N THR A 62 -9.98 -25.16 -26.41
CA THR A 62 -10.24 -23.79 -25.98
C THR A 62 -11.71 -23.65 -25.65
N VAL A 63 -12.00 -23.28 -24.40
CA VAL A 63 -13.32 -22.95 -23.89
C VAL A 63 -13.42 -21.44 -23.79
N HIS A 64 -14.43 -20.88 -24.44
CA HIS A 64 -14.69 -19.44 -24.41
C HIS A 64 -16.14 -19.20 -24.01
N THR A 65 -16.36 -18.40 -22.97
CA THR A 65 -17.69 -18.00 -22.55
C THR A 65 -17.85 -16.50 -22.50
N VAL A 66 -19.03 -16.02 -22.90
CA VAL A 66 -19.39 -14.60 -22.90
C VAL A 66 -20.82 -14.42 -22.41
N GLN A 67 -21.04 -13.44 -21.53
CA GLN A 67 -22.37 -12.90 -21.26
C GLN A 67 -22.38 -11.43 -21.63
N ILE A 68 -23.37 -11.04 -22.46
CA ILE A 68 -23.56 -9.64 -22.81
C ILE A 68 -24.53 -9.02 -21.80
N ILE A 69 -24.02 -8.08 -21.02
CA ILE A 69 -24.81 -7.34 -20.03
C ILE A 69 -24.99 -5.90 -20.53
N PRO A 70 -26.23 -5.37 -20.57
CA PRO A 70 -26.49 -4.00 -21.00
C PRO A 70 -25.64 -2.97 -20.25
N GLY A 71 -24.99 -2.08 -21.01
CA GLY A 71 -24.17 -0.99 -20.46
C GLY A 71 -22.82 -1.40 -19.87
N ARG A 72 -22.37 -2.65 -20.09
CA ARG A 72 -21.07 -3.16 -19.63
C ARG A 72 -20.24 -3.68 -20.78
N SER A 73 -18.91 -3.72 -20.60
CA SER A 73 -18.04 -4.34 -21.60
C SER A 73 -18.23 -5.86 -21.58
N PHE A 74 -18.24 -6.51 -22.75
CA PHE A 74 -18.30 -7.98 -22.81
C PHE A 74 -17.13 -8.64 -22.06
N ARG A 75 -15.99 -7.94 -21.96
CA ARG A 75 -14.79 -8.40 -21.25
C ARG A 75 -14.99 -8.58 -19.74
N GLU A 76 -15.99 -7.92 -19.14
CA GLU A 76 -16.29 -8.07 -17.71
C GLU A 76 -16.85 -9.47 -17.39
N ASN A 77 -17.48 -10.11 -18.37
CA ASN A 77 -18.13 -11.41 -18.25
C ASN A 77 -17.65 -12.38 -19.32
N GLU A 78 -16.40 -12.22 -19.76
CA GLU A 78 -15.71 -13.12 -20.67
C GLU A 78 -14.79 -14.06 -19.88
N ASN A 79 -14.79 -15.35 -20.21
CA ASN A 79 -13.75 -16.28 -19.77
C ASN A 79 -13.21 -17.04 -20.98
N LYS A 80 -11.89 -17.08 -21.12
CA LYS A 80 -11.21 -17.88 -22.13
C LYS A 80 -10.15 -18.74 -21.46
N GLU A 81 -10.36 -20.04 -21.46
CA GLU A 81 -9.46 -21.02 -20.83
C GLU A 81 -9.12 -22.14 -21.80
N GLN A 82 -7.86 -22.58 -21.77
CA GLN A 82 -7.42 -23.78 -22.46
C GLN A 82 -7.37 -24.92 -21.47
N ILE A 83 -8.01 -26.02 -21.82
CA ILE A 83 -8.00 -27.24 -21.01
C ILE A 83 -7.50 -28.41 -21.82
N SER A 84 -6.95 -29.39 -21.13
CA SER A 84 -6.65 -30.66 -21.74
C SER A 84 -7.66 -31.71 -21.28
N ALA A 85 -8.35 -32.33 -22.22
CA ALA A 85 -9.22 -33.47 -21.96
C ALA A 85 -8.45 -34.77 -22.24
N GLU A 86 -8.44 -35.67 -21.28
CA GLU A 86 -7.78 -36.99 -21.36
C GLU A 86 -8.85 -38.10 -21.33
N ASN A 87 -8.55 -39.28 -21.89
CA ASN A 87 -9.43 -40.44 -21.78
C ASN A 87 -9.49 -40.88 -20.31
N ASN A 88 -10.69 -41.16 -19.78
CA ASN A 88 -10.94 -41.50 -18.37
C ASN A 88 -10.57 -40.40 -17.34
N GLY A 89 -10.18 -39.20 -17.78
CA GLY A 89 -9.98 -38.02 -16.93
C GLY A 89 -11.13 -37.01 -17.09
N SER A 90 -11.42 -36.25 -16.04
CA SER A 90 -12.35 -35.10 -16.12
C SER A 90 -11.61 -33.81 -15.80
N SER A 91 -11.71 -32.84 -16.71
CA SER A 91 -11.17 -31.49 -16.53
C SER A 91 -12.32 -30.55 -16.16
N GLU A 92 -12.15 -29.79 -15.07
CA GLU A 92 -13.18 -28.91 -14.51
C GLU A 92 -12.79 -27.44 -14.67
N ILE A 93 -13.68 -26.64 -15.25
CA ILE A 93 -13.60 -25.18 -15.34
C ILE A 93 -14.72 -24.60 -14.48
N ILE A 94 -14.38 -23.63 -13.63
CA ILE A 94 -15.36 -22.92 -12.80
C ILE A 94 -15.59 -21.53 -13.40
N LEU A 95 -16.85 -21.21 -13.69
CA LEU A 95 -17.26 -19.96 -14.30
C LEU A 95 -18.26 -19.22 -13.42
N SER A 96 -17.97 -17.96 -13.08
CA SER A 96 -18.99 -17.07 -12.51
C SER A 96 -19.96 -16.63 -13.60
N VAL A 97 -21.27 -16.67 -13.33
CA VAL A 97 -22.28 -16.22 -14.29
C VAL A 97 -23.25 -15.22 -13.67
N VAL A 98 -23.79 -14.33 -14.48
CA VAL A 98 -24.83 -13.39 -14.05
C VAL A 98 -26.19 -13.99 -14.36
N GLY A 99 -27.03 -14.06 -13.32
CA GLY A 99 -28.36 -14.63 -13.44
C GLY A 99 -29.27 -13.79 -14.35
N GLY A 100 -30.19 -14.45 -15.08
CA GLY A 100 -31.17 -13.77 -15.95
C GLY A 100 -30.62 -13.30 -17.30
N TYR A 101 -29.34 -13.52 -17.58
CA TYR A 101 -28.73 -13.26 -18.88
C TYR A 101 -28.32 -14.56 -19.56
N THR A 102 -28.33 -14.55 -20.88
CA THR A 102 -27.87 -15.68 -21.68
C THR A 102 -26.35 -15.75 -21.65
N MET A 103 -25.81 -16.95 -21.39
CA MET A 103 -24.38 -17.24 -21.55
C MET A 103 -24.15 -17.99 -22.86
N GLU A 104 -23.22 -17.48 -23.66
CA GLU A 104 -22.63 -18.18 -24.79
C GLU A 104 -21.49 -19.07 -24.28
N LEU A 105 -21.51 -20.36 -24.60
CA LEU A 105 -20.40 -21.30 -24.39
C LEU A 105 -19.91 -21.80 -25.74
N CYS A 106 -18.71 -21.38 -26.12
CA CYS A 106 -18.01 -21.77 -27.33
C CYS A 106 -16.89 -22.77 -27.02
N LEU A 107 -16.94 -23.93 -27.66
CA LEU A 107 -15.90 -24.95 -27.57
C LEU A 107 -15.21 -25.09 -28.93
N SER A 108 -13.87 -25.06 -28.93
CA SER A 108 -13.06 -25.25 -30.14
C SER A 108 -11.80 -26.06 -29.85
N LEU A 109 -11.35 -26.82 -30.85
CA LEU A 109 -10.06 -27.50 -30.79
C LEU A 109 -8.93 -26.46 -30.84
N TYR A 110 -7.88 -26.66 -30.03
CA TYR A 110 -6.69 -25.83 -30.14
C TYR A 110 -6.04 -26.00 -31.52
N TRP A 111 -5.36 -24.97 -32.03
CA TRP A 111 -4.94 -24.93 -33.44
C TRP A 111 -4.03 -26.10 -33.86
N SER A 112 -3.27 -26.67 -32.92
CA SER A 112 -2.37 -27.80 -33.14
C SER A 112 -3.06 -29.17 -33.08
N GLU A 113 -4.33 -29.24 -32.65
CA GLU A 113 -5.10 -30.48 -32.66
C GLU A 113 -5.56 -30.78 -34.09
N LEU A 114 -5.15 -31.94 -34.59
CA LEU A 114 -5.39 -32.36 -35.97
C LEU A 114 -6.53 -33.38 -36.11
N ARG A 115 -7.02 -33.91 -35.00
CA ARG A 115 -8.03 -34.97 -34.96
C ARG A 115 -9.34 -34.44 -34.42
N ASP A 116 -10.44 -34.90 -34.99
CA ASP A 116 -11.77 -34.66 -34.44
C ASP A 116 -11.93 -35.42 -33.13
N VAL A 117 -12.70 -34.85 -32.20
CA VAL A 117 -12.84 -35.39 -30.84
C VAL A 117 -14.28 -35.38 -30.39
N THR A 118 -14.69 -36.47 -29.76
CA THR A 118 -15.98 -36.59 -29.08
C THR A 118 -15.81 -36.42 -27.58
N LEU A 119 -16.48 -35.44 -27.01
CA LEU A 119 -16.40 -35.05 -25.60
C LEU A 119 -17.71 -35.32 -24.88
N SER A 120 -17.63 -35.68 -23.60
CA SER A 120 -18.72 -35.55 -22.66
C SER A 120 -18.58 -34.20 -21.97
N LEU A 121 -19.58 -33.34 -22.14
CA LEU A 121 -19.69 -32.07 -21.43
C LEU A 121 -20.77 -32.20 -20.36
N GLU A 122 -20.38 -32.04 -19.11
CA GLU A 122 -21.29 -31.94 -17.98
C GLU A 122 -21.29 -30.50 -17.47
N VAL A 123 -22.48 -29.90 -17.41
CA VAL A 123 -22.73 -28.52 -16.97
C VAL A 123 -23.46 -28.61 -15.64
N LEU A 124 -22.74 -28.35 -14.55
CA LEU A 124 -23.25 -28.40 -13.18
C LEU A 124 -23.58 -27.00 -12.70
N PHE A 125 -24.84 -26.75 -12.35
CA PHE A 125 -25.26 -25.45 -11.84
C PHE A 125 -25.14 -25.42 -10.32
N ARG A 126 -24.38 -24.46 -9.80
CA ARG A 126 -24.30 -24.20 -8.37
C ARG A 126 -24.95 -22.86 -8.07
N CYS A 127 -25.81 -22.84 -7.06
CA CYS A 127 -26.73 -21.75 -6.84
C CYS A 127 -26.68 -21.28 -5.39
N VAL A 128 -25.50 -20.91 -4.90
CA VAL A 128 -25.36 -20.18 -3.63
C VAL A 128 -25.42 -18.68 -3.93
N HIS A 129 -26.55 -18.07 -3.61
CA HIS A 129 -26.78 -16.64 -3.86
C HIS A 129 -26.76 -15.83 -2.57
N PRO A 130 -25.75 -14.96 -2.38
CA PRO A 130 -25.84 -13.93 -1.37
C PRO A 130 -26.70 -12.75 -1.83
N SER A 131 -27.59 -12.30 -0.96
CA SER A 131 -28.34 -11.06 -1.06
C SER A 131 -28.02 -10.19 0.15
N PRO A 132 -27.35 -9.04 -0.03
CA PRO A 132 -26.84 -8.49 -1.30
C PRO A 132 -25.56 -9.19 -1.81
N SER A 133 -25.31 -9.11 -3.12
CA SER A 133 -24.07 -9.58 -3.78
C SER A 133 -22.90 -8.60 -3.70
N CYS A 134 -23.15 -7.39 -3.21
CA CYS A 134 -22.14 -6.42 -2.77
C CYS A 134 -22.53 -5.97 -1.36
N LEU A 135 -21.72 -6.30 -0.36
CA LEU A 135 -22.01 -6.00 1.03
C LEU A 135 -21.26 -4.75 1.47
N THR A 136 -22.00 -3.75 1.95
CA THR A 136 -21.42 -2.59 2.62
C THR A 136 -21.64 -2.70 4.13
N PHE A 137 -20.56 -2.66 4.89
CA PHE A 137 -20.57 -2.77 6.34
C PHE A 137 -20.00 -1.49 6.96
N ASN A 138 -20.85 -0.71 7.62
CA ASN A 138 -20.41 0.42 8.44
C ASN A 138 -20.03 -0.05 9.85
N SER A 139 -18.80 0.20 10.28
CA SER A 139 -18.31 -0.23 11.60
C SER A 139 -19.12 0.34 12.76
N SER A 140 -19.73 1.52 12.61
CA SER A 140 -20.60 2.12 13.64
C SER A 140 -21.85 1.31 13.94
N ASN A 141 -22.30 0.48 13.00
CA ASN A 141 -23.46 -0.39 13.24
C ASN A 141 -23.11 -1.59 14.14
N MET A 142 -21.83 -1.84 14.41
CA MET A 142 -21.26 -2.97 15.17
C MET A 142 -21.50 -4.35 14.56
N TRP A 143 -22.51 -4.50 13.70
CA TRP A 143 -22.83 -5.73 13.00
C TRP A 143 -23.51 -5.45 11.66
N THR A 144 -23.50 -6.45 10.78
CA THR A 144 -24.31 -6.48 9.56
C THR A 144 -24.74 -7.92 9.28
N SER A 145 -25.54 -8.15 8.24
CA SER A 145 -25.93 -9.50 7.84
C SER A 145 -26.02 -9.65 6.33
N VAL A 146 -25.87 -10.89 5.86
CA VAL A 146 -26.11 -11.28 4.47
C VAL A 146 -26.98 -12.52 4.45
N ASP A 147 -27.98 -12.51 3.58
CA ASP A 147 -28.88 -13.63 3.36
C ASP A 147 -28.34 -14.49 2.23
N VAL A 148 -28.26 -15.80 2.46
CA VAL A 148 -27.69 -16.73 1.49
C VAL A 148 -28.69 -17.82 1.20
N THR A 149 -29.10 -17.92 -0.06
CA THR A 149 -30.08 -18.91 -0.51
C THR A 149 -29.40 -19.94 -1.39
N GLY A 150 -29.61 -21.22 -1.09
CA GLY A 150 -29.31 -22.33 -2.00
C GLY A 150 -30.58 -22.70 -2.77
N PHE A 151 -30.52 -22.85 -4.10
CA PHE A 151 -31.74 -23.10 -4.90
C PHE A 151 -31.96 -24.57 -5.29
N MET A 152 -30.95 -25.25 -5.84
CA MET A 152 -31.18 -26.51 -6.55
C MET A 152 -31.04 -27.76 -5.67
N ARG A 153 -30.12 -27.73 -4.70
CA ARG A 153 -29.77 -28.89 -3.86
C ARG A 153 -29.28 -28.47 -2.49
N GLU A 154 -29.17 -29.43 -1.58
CA GLU A 154 -28.51 -29.21 -0.31
C GLU A 154 -27.02 -28.97 -0.55
N GLU A 155 -26.50 -27.83 -0.08
CA GLU A 155 -25.11 -27.42 -0.31
C GLU A 155 -24.44 -27.02 0.99
N GLU A 156 -23.20 -27.49 1.19
CA GLU A 156 -22.37 -27.04 2.29
C GLU A 156 -21.65 -25.74 1.92
N VAL A 157 -21.89 -24.70 2.71
CA VAL A 157 -21.24 -23.40 2.56
C VAL A 157 -20.24 -23.12 3.68
N PHE A 158 -19.18 -22.41 3.30
CA PHE A 158 -18.05 -22.02 4.14
C PHE A 158 -17.91 -20.50 4.05
N PRO A 159 -18.67 -19.73 4.86
CA PRO A 159 -18.66 -18.28 4.79
C PRO A 159 -17.29 -17.71 5.17
N GLU A 160 -16.70 -16.93 4.29
CA GLU A 160 -15.40 -16.28 4.48
C GLU A 160 -15.46 -14.84 3.99
N PHE A 161 -15.14 -13.89 4.86
CA PHE A 161 -15.21 -12.45 4.60
C PHE A 161 -13.84 -11.83 4.90
N LYS A 162 -13.17 -11.31 3.88
CA LYS A 162 -11.80 -10.80 3.97
C LYS A 162 -11.69 -9.39 3.42
N LEU A 163 -11.08 -8.50 4.18
CA LEU A 163 -10.64 -7.18 3.75
C LEU A 163 -9.16 -7.24 3.40
N THR A 164 -8.81 -6.77 2.21
CA THR A 164 -7.48 -6.95 1.61
C THR A 164 -6.83 -5.63 1.22
N HIS A 165 -7.62 -4.58 1.00
CA HIS A 165 -7.11 -3.28 0.57
C HIS A 165 -7.68 -2.16 1.41
N ARG A 166 -6.88 -1.10 1.58
CA ARG A 166 -7.27 0.21 2.07
C ARG A 166 -7.54 1.11 0.87
N ILE A 167 -8.69 1.77 0.86
CA ILE A 167 -9.13 2.68 -0.20
C ILE A 167 -9.12 4.10 0.33
N VAL A 168 -8.32 4.95 -0.31
CA VAL A 168 -8.10 6.34 0.09
C VAL A 168 -8.46 7.26 -1.07
N TYR A 169 -9.34 8.22 -0.84
CA TYR A 169 -9.61 9.27 -1.82
C TYR A 169 -8.76 10.50 -1.54
N LYS A 170 -8.10 11.02 -2.57
CA LYS A 170 -7.32 12.26 -2.51
C LYS A 170 -7.79 13.25 -3.56
N ARG A 171 -8.05 14.47 -3.14
CA ARG A 171 -8.27 15.61 -4.05
C ARG A 171 -6.92 16.10 -4.59
N PRO A 172 -6.89 16.72 -5.77
CA PRO A 172 -5.67 17.26 -6.33
C PRO A 172 -5.14 18.39 -5.44
N THR A 173 -3.83 18.41 -5.22
CA THR A 173 -3.14 19.47 -4.47
C THR A 173 -2.89 20.70 -5.34
N SER A 174 -2.78 20.50 -6.65
CA SER A 174 -2.70 21.57 -7.65
C SER A 174 -3.20 21.06 -9.00
N HIS A 175 -3.61 22.00 -9.85
CA HIS A 175 -3.97 21.72 -11.24
C HIS A 175 -3.47 22.83 -12.16
N LYS A 176 -3.18 22.49 -13.41
CA LYS A 176 -2.78 23.45 -14.44
C LYS A 176 -3.42 23.08 -15.77
N ILE A 177 -4.10 24.04 -16.39
CA ILE A 177 -4.59 23.92 -17.77
C ILE A 177 -3.68 24.73 -18.69
N SER A 178 -3.24 24.13 -19.78
CA SER A 178 -2.38 24.79 -20.76
C SER A 178 -2.58 24.21 -22.17
N PRO A 179 -2.35 24.98 -23.24
CA PRO A 179 -2.28 24.42 -24.58
C PRO A 179 -1.13 23.40 -24.67
N LEU A 180 -1.30 22.37 -25.49
CA LEU A 180 -0.23 21.48 -25.89
C LEU A 180 0.62 22.11 -27.02
N GLY A 181 1.64 21.38 -27.48
CA GLY A 181 2.60 21.89 -28.46
C GLY A 181 2.02 22.03 -29.87
N SER A 182 2.86 22.48 -30.80
CA SER A 182 2.49 22.65 -32.22
C SER A 182 2.08 21.35 -32.92
N ARG A 183 2.51 20.19 -32.39
CA ARG A 183 2.07 18.86 -32.84
C ARG A 183 0.59 18.60 -32.54
N ASP A 184 0.07 19.18 -31.46
CA ASP A 184 -1.23 18.84 -30.89
C ASP A 184 -2.31 19.85 -31.33
N VAL A 185 -2.31 20.14 -32.63
CA VAL A 185 -3.29 20.97 -33.33
C VAL A 185 -3.95 20.09 -34.39
N LEU A 186 -5.28 19.95 -34.32
CA LEU A 186 -6.02 19.15 -35.30
C LEU A 186 -5.91 19.79 -36.70
N PRO A 187 -6.05 19.01 -37.79
CA PRO A 187 -5.99 19.55 -39.16
C PRO A 187 -6.96 20.71 -39.43
N SER A 188 -8.05 20.82 -38.66
CA SER A 188 -9.00 21.93 -38.70
C SER A 188 -8.50 23.22 -38.03
N GLY A 189 -7.26 23.26 -37.52
CA GLY A 189 -6.70 24.36 -36.75
C GLY A 189 -7.12 24.40 -35.28
N VAL A 190 -7.80 23.36 -34.78
CA VAL A 190 -8.29 23.32 -33.39
C VAL A 190 -7.16 22.87 -32.46
N GLN A 191 -6.77 23.73 -31.54
CA GLN A 191 -5.77 23.46 -30.51
C GLN A 191 -6.27 22.42 -29.49
N ILE A 192 -5.45 21.43 -29.16
CA ILE A 192 -5.68 20.54 -28.01
C ILE A 192 -5.04 21.14 -26.76
N TYR A 193 -5.77 21.08 -25.64
CA TYR A 193 -5.31 21.52 -24.32
C TYR A 193 -5.12 20.31 -23.42
N GLN A 194 -4.25 20.47 -22.43
CA GLN A 194 -4.06 19.52 -21.33
C GLN A 194 -4.49 20.13 -20.00
N LEU A 195 -5.07 19.31 -19.14
CA LEU A 195 -5.21 19.52 -17.71
C LEU A 195 -4.23 18.57 -17.02
N VAL A 196 -3.30 19.12 -16.23
CA VAL A 196 -2.43 18.33 -15.36
C VAL A 196 -2.83 18.51 -13.91
N LEU A 197 -3.24 17.41 -13.27
CA LEU A 197 -3.62 17.32 -11.86
C LEU A 197 -2.47 16.68 -11.07
N SER A 198 -2.10 17.26 -9.93
CA SER A 198 -1.09 16.68 -9.03
C SER A 198 -1.73 16.22 -7.73
N TYR A 199 -1.36 15.03 -7.26
CA TYR A 199 -1.85 14.43 -6.02
C TYR A 199 -0.66 14.03 -5.16
N MET A 200 -0.70 14.33 -3.86
CA MET A 200 0.33 13.91 -2.92
C MET A 200 -0.22 12.81 -2.00
N PHE A 201 0.56 11.74 -1.82
CA PHE A 201 0.23 10.67 -0.87
C PHE A 201 1.49 10.09 -0.24
N GLN A 202 1.35 9.59 0.98
CA GLN A 202 2.45 9.01 1.76
C GLN A 202 2.19 7.53 2.01
N LEU A 203 3.25 6.72 1.89
CA LEU A 203 3.25 5.31 2.27
C LEU A 203 4.14 5.11 3.49
N ASN A 204 3.57 4.52 4.55
CA ASN A 204 4.29 4.26 5.81
C ASN A 204 5.06 2.93 5.79
N GLN A 205 4.81 2.09 4.79
CA GLN A 205 5.43 0.79 4.59
C GLN A 205 5.37 0.43 3.09
N THR A 206 6.24 -0.45 2.65
CA THR A 206 6.20 -1.00 1.29
C THR A 206 4.87 -1.73 1.05
N THR A 207 4.16 -1.38 -0.01
CA THR A 207 2.87 -2.01 -0.37
C THR A 207 2.58 -1.96 -1.87
N GLU A 208 1.68 -2.82 -2.33
CA GLU A 208 1.11 -2.76 -3.69
C GLU A 208 0.06 -1.64 -3.74
N VAL A 209 0.23 -0.75 -4.71
CA VAL A 209 -0.62 0.41 -4.94
C VAL A 209 -1.21 0.35 -6.34
N ARG A 210 -2.49 0.70 -6.46
CA ARG A 210 -3.20 0.85 -7.73
C ARG A 210 -3.98 2.16 -7.74
N PRO A 211 -3.51 3.17 -8.49
CA PRO A 211 -4.26 4.39 -8.76
C PRO A 211 -5.49 4.12 -9.64
N GLU A 212 -6.59 4.77 -9.32
CA GLU A 212 -7.83 4.69 -10.09
C GLU A 212 -8.53 6.06 -10.11
N PHE A 213 -9.08 6.43 -11.26
CA PHE A 213 -9.93 7.59 -11.46
C PHE A 213 -11.33 7.11 -11.86
N PRO A 214 -12.24 6.89 -10.89
CA PRO A 214 -13.48 6.16 -11.14
C PRO A 214 -14.35 6.70 -12.29
N LEU A 215 -14.23 7.99 -12.62
CA LEU A 215 -14.99 8.61 -13.70
C LEU A 215 -14.56 8.12 -15.10
N MET A 216 -13.32 7.68 -15.27
CA MET A 216 -12.71 7.48 -16.60
C MET A 216 -11.80 6.26 -16.71
N SER A 217 -11.38 5.65 -15.60
CA SER A 217 -10.46 4.52 -15.62
C SER A 217 -11.00 3.26 -16.28
N ASP A 218 -12.30 3.14 -16.54
CA ASP A 218 -12.86 1.99 -17.26
C ASP A 218 -13.13 2.29 -18.75
N LEU A 219 -12.83 3.50 -19.21
CA LEU A 219 -13.15 3.99 -20.55
C LEU A 219 -11.85 4.24 -21.35
N LEU A 220 -11.74 3.60 -22.52
CA LEU A 220 -10.64 3.86 -23.46
C LEU A 220 -11.15 4.62 -24.68
N TYR A 221 -11.94 3.97 -25.55
CA TYR A 221 -12.45 4.57 -26.78
C TYR A 221 -13.75 5.35 -26.56
N GLU A 222 -14.51 4.95 -25.55
CA GLU A 222 -15.76 5.59 -25.11
C GLU A 222 -15.49 6.83 -24.25
N ASN A 223 -14.23 7.10 -23.92
CA ASN A 223 -13.84 8.25 -23.13
C ASN A 223 -14.10 9.55 -23.93
N PRO A 224 -14.90 10.49 -23.41
CA PRO A 224 -15.16 11.75 -24.10
C PRO A 224 -13.93 12.68 -24.17
N TYR A 225 -12.89 12.39 -23.37
CA TYR A 225 -11.62 13.11 -23.38
C TYR A 225 -10.65 12.44 -24.36
N SER A 226 -9.83 13.25 -25.03
CA SER A 226 -8.95 12.81 -26.13
C SER A 226 -7.71 12.05 -25.66
N GLY A 227 -7.47 11.95 -24.35
CA GLY A 227 -6.38 11.19 -23.77
C GLY A 227 -6.34 11.31 -22.25
N GLN A 228 -5.89 10.24 -21.59
CA GLN A 228 -5.59 10.22 -20.16
C GLN A 228 -4.28 9.47 -19.95
N LEU A 229 -3.43 9.96 -19.05
CA LEU A 229 -2.21 9.26 -18.63
C LEU A 229 -1.83 9.74 -17.25
N TRP A 230 -1.55 8.84 -16.32
CA TRP A 230 -1.00 9.20 -15.02
C TRP A 230 0.40 8.63 -14.82
N MET A 231 1.21 9.34 -14.06
CA MET A 231 2.57 8.95 -13.67
C MET A 231 2.75 9.15 -12.16
N VAL A 232 3.43 8.21 -11.51
CA VAL A 232 3.81 8.27 -10.10
C VAL A 232 5.30 8.56 -10.00
N PHE A 233 5.63 9.55 -9.19
CA PHE A 233 6.98 9.96 -8.85
C PHE A 233 7.19 9.86 -7.35
N ASN A 234 8.40 9.59 -6.92
CA ASN A 234 8.74 9.79 -5.52
C ASN A 234 9.04 11.27 -5.23
N CYS A 235 9.34 11.52 -3.98
CA CYS A 235 9.72 12.79 -3.40
C CYS A 235 10.97 13.45 -4.04
N ASN A 236 11.83 12.68 -4.71
CA ASN A 236 13.01 13.14 -5.46
C ASN A 236 12.71 13.33 -6.95
N LYS A 237 11.43 13.36 -7.35
CA LYS A 237 10.92 13.43 -8.73
C LYS A 237 11.30 12.23 -9.61
N GLN A 238 11.84 11.16 -9.02
CA GLN A 238 12.17 9.94 -9.73
C GLN A 238 10.89 9.25 -10.18
N TYR A 239 10.80 8.93 -11.47
CA TYR A 239 9.69 8.17 -12.05
C TYR A 239 9.64 6.75 -11.46
N LYS A 240 8.44 6.27 -11.14
CA LYS A 240 8.21 4.93 -10.57
C LYS A 240 7.33 4.07 -11.46
N CYS A 241 6.20 4.59 -11.89
CA CYS A 241 5.30 3.89 -12.80
C CYS A 241 4.32 4.85 -13.47
N ALA A 242 3.62 4.36 -14.47
CA ALA A 242 2.54 5.05 -15.16
C ALA A 242 1.40 4.09 -15.43
N GLY A 243 0.24 4.64 -15.75
CA GLY A 243 -0.90 3.89 -16.23
C GLY A 243 -1.94 4.77 -16.89
N ASP A 244 -2.94 4.10 -17.44
CA ASP A 244 -3.99 4.69 -18.26
C ASP A 244 -5.31 3.96 -17.91
N SER A 245 -6.15 3.76 -18.91
CA SER A 245 -7.43 3.07 -18.92
C SER A 245 -7.27 1.62 -18.48
N TYR A 246 -8.28 1.08 -17.83
CA TYR A 246 -8.31 -0.22 -17.16
C TYR A 246 -7.31 -0.33 -16.00
N SER A 247 -7.51 0.52 -14.99
CA SER A 247 -6.67 0.65 -13.79
C SER A 247 -6.21 -0.67 -13.14
N ARG A 248 -7.02 -1.75 -13.22
CA ARG A 248 -6.69 -3.10 -12.72
C ARG A 248 -5.40 -3.68 -13.31
N GLN A 249 -4.96 -3.21 -14.48
CA GLN A 249 -3.73 -3.64 -15.13
C GLN A 249 -2.46 -3.00 -14.50
N TYR A 250 -2.61 -1.92 -13.74
CA TYR A 250 -1.50 -1.10 -13.25
C TYR A 250 -1.38 -1.16 -11.72
N THR A 251 -0.98 -2.33 -11.21
CA THR A 251 -0.61 -2.49 -9.80
C THR A 251 0.91 -2.47 -9.66
N THR A 252 1.44 -1.59 -8.80
CA THR A 252 2.89 -1.45 -8.62
C THR A 252 3.25 -1.54 -7.14
N LYS A 253 4.32 -2.26 -6.82
CA LYS A 253 4.88 -2.30 -5.47
C LYS A 253 5.71 -1.03 -5.24
N LEU A 254 5.32 -0.23 -4.26
CA LEU A 254 5.98 1.01 -3.88
C LEU A 254 6.49 0.89 -2.44
N ASP A 255 7.64 1.50 -2.17
CA ASP A 255 8.27 1.49 -0.85
C ASP A 255 7.70 2.55 0.09
N LYS A 256 8.18 2.57 1.33
CA LYS A 256 7.89 3.63 2.27
C LYS A 256 8.52 4.94 1.78
N ASP A 257 7.71 5.85 1.26
CA ASP A 257 8.14 7.16 0.78
C ASP A 257 6.94 8.11 0.65
N ASP A 258 7.23 9.37 0.38
CA ASP A 258 6.26 10.36 -0.09
C ASP A 258 6.22 10.34 -1.63
N TYR A 259 5.01 10.33 -2.19
CA TYR A 259 4.79 10.21 -3.62
C TYR A 259 3.94 11.35 -4.16
N ILE A 260 4.21 11.67 -5.43
CA ILE A 260 3.46 12.62 -6.24
C ILE A 260 2.93 11.86 -7.44
N LEU A 261 1.61 11.76 -7.57
CA LEU A 261 0.96 11.28 -8.78
C LEU A 261 0.55 12.50 -9.62
N ARG A 262 0.90 12.48 -10.91
CA ARG A 262 0.45 13.48 -11.89
C ARG A 262 -0.45 12.80 -12.90
N LEU A 263 -1.65 13.33 -13.11
CA LEU A 263 -2.58 12.88 -14.16
C LEU A 263 -2.68 13.98 -15.22
N GLN A 264 -2.50 13.61 -16.49
CA GLN A 264 -2.81 14.44 -17.65
C GLN A 264 -4.14 13.98 -18.25
N VAL A 265 -5.02 14.95 -18.56
CA VAL A 265 -6.23 14.76 -19.35
C VAL A 265 -6.24 15.74 -20.51
N CYS A 266 -6.50 15.27 -21.72
CA CYS A 266 -6.44 16.08 -22.94
C CYS A 266 -7.83 16.30 -23.55
N HIS A 267 -8.10 17.52 -24.02
CA HIS A 267 -9.32 17.82 -24.78
C HIS A 267 -9.17 19.12 -25.59
N SER A 268 -9.85 19.21 -26.72
CA SER A 268 -10.02 20.45 -27.51
C SER A 268 -10.86 21.55 -26.83
N LYS A 269 -11.68 21.24 -25.81
CA LYS A 269 -12.61 22.17 -25.17
C LYS A 269 -12.17 22.43 -23.74
N LEU A 270 -11.76 23.67 -23.46
CA LEU A 270 -11.38 24.12 -22.12
C LEU A 270 -12.50 23.95 -21.08
N SER A 271 -13.77 24.07 -21.49
CA SER A 271 -14.92 23.91 -20.60
C SER A 271 -15.03 22.49 -20.03
N GLU A 272 -14.66 21.46 -20.79
CA GLU A 272 -14.69 20.08 -20.33
C GLU A 272 -13.55 19.81 -19.34
N LEU A 273 -12.34 20.29 -19.64
CA LEU A 273 -11.20 20.19 -18.72
C LEU A 273 -11.47 20.89 -17.38
N LYS A 274 -12.13 22.05 -17.39
CA LYS A 274 -12.50 22.78 -16.16
C LYS A 274 -13.41 21.97 -15.22
N LYS A 275 -14.20 21.01 -15.73
CA LYS A 275 -15.04 20.15 -14.89
C LYS A 275 -14.24 19.13 -14.08
N LEU A 276 -13.01 18.84 -14.49
CA LEU A 276 -12.14 17.83 -13.89
C LEU A 276 -11.09 18.41 -12.93
N THR A 277 -11.06 19.72 -12.69
CA THR A 277 -10.01 20.37 -11.87
C THR A 277 -9.97 19.90 -10.42
N ASP A 278 -11.05 19.30 -9.94
CA ASP A 278 -11.18 18.74 -8.59
C ASP A 278 -11.39 17.21 -8.61
N MET A 279 -11.10 16.53 -9.72
CA MET A 279 -11.36 15.09 -9.84
C MET A 279 -10.59 14.29 -8.78
N PRO A 280 -11.25 13.45 -7.96
CA PRO A 280 -10.57 12.69 -6.93
C PRO A 280 -9.79 11.50 -7.51
N LEU A 281 -8.59 11.29 -6.98
CA LEU A 281 -7.85 10.04 -7.10
C LEU A 281 -8.38 9.03 -6.08
N CYS A 282 -8.71 7.82 -6.52
CA CYS A 282 -8.96 6.66 -5.68
C CYS A 282 -7.69 5.80 -5.61
N LEU A 283 -7.05 5.76 -4.45
CA LEU A 283 -5.84 4.99 -4.23
C LEU A 283 -6.16 3.68 -3.52
N HIS A 284 -5.94 2.55 -4.22
CA HIS A 284 -6.02 1.23 -3.63
C HIS A 284 -4.65 0.84 -3.10
N SER A 285 -4.53 0.59 -1.80
CA SER A 285 -3.29 0.10 -1.19
C SER A 285 -3.54 -1.26 -0.54
N LYS A 286 -2.73 -2.26 -0.86
CA LYS A 286 -2.85 -3.59 -0.24
C LYS A 286 -2.49 -3.52 1.24
N LEU A 287 -3.24 -4.23 2.08
CA LEU A 287 -2.91 -4.38 3.50
C LEU A 287 -1.74 -5.35 3.66
N SER A 288 -0.87 -5.11 4.64
CA SER A 288 0.23 -6.04 4.97
C SER A 288 -0.29 -7.41 5.43
N SER A 289 -1.42 -7.42 6.14
CA SER A 289 -2.17 -8.63 6.47
C SER A 289 -3.65 -8.41 6.18
N SER A 290 -4.29 -9.42 5.57
CA SER A 290 -5.74 -9.39 5.33
C SER A 290 -6.49 -9.50 6.66
N LEU A 291 -7.59 -8.76 6.80
CA LEU A 291 -8.45 -8.80 7.97
C LEU A 291 -9.68 -9.65 7.68
N SER A 292 -9.92 -10.67 8.50
CA SER A 292 -11.12 -11.51 8.40
C SER A 292 -12.22 -11.04 9.35
N LEU A 293 -13.46 -11.00 8.87
CA LEU A 293 -14.64 -10.75 9.72
C LEU A 293 -15.16 -12.06 10.30
N GLU A 294 -15.58 -12.02 11.57
CA GLU A 294 -16.20 -13.15 12.25
C GLU A 294 -17.68 -13.25 11.86
N VAL A 295 -18.11 -14.48 11.55
CA VAL A 295 -19.47 -14.79 11.10
C VAL A 295 -20.18 -15.57 12.19
N THR A 296 -21.43 -15.23 12.53
CA THR A 296 -22.24 -15.93 13.53
C THR A 296 -23.60 -16.36 12.95
N ALA A 297 -24.21 -17.39 13.56
CA ALA A 297 -25.48 -17.97 13.10
C ALA A 297 -26.70 -17.14 13.52
N SER A 298 -26.61 -16.45 14.66
CA SER A 298 -27.66 -15.58 15.17
C SER A 298 -27.10 -14.23 15.59
N ARG A 299 -28.01 -13.26 15.77
CA ARG A 299 -27.67 -11.94 16.30
C ARG A 299 -27.24 -12.00 17.78
N TYR A 300 -27.77 -12.94 18.55
CA TYR A 300 -27.37 -13.14 19.95
C TYR A 300 -25.91 -13.59 20.06
N ASP A 301 -25.48 -14.46 19.14
CA ASP A 301 -24.11 -14.97 19.09
C ASP A 301 -23.06 -13.89 18.78
N LEU A 302 -23.47 -12.71 18.32
CA LEU A 302 -22.57 -11.57 18.14
C LEU A 302 -21.97 -11.05 19.44
N MET A 303 -22.51 -11.41 20.61
CA MET A 303 -21.92 -11.01 21.90
C MET A 303 -20.82 -11.97 22.36
N SER A 304 -21.09 -13.28 22.35
CA SER A 304 -20.16 -14.30 22.87
C SER A 304 -20.33 -15.68 22.22
N GLY A 305 -21.11 -15.78 21.15
CA GLY A 305 -21.39 -17.05 20.49
C GLY A 305 -20.28 -17.50 19.54
N PRO A 306 -20.36 -18.76 19.08
CA PRO A 306 -19.34 -19.37 18.23
C PRO A 306 -19.32 -18.77 16.83
N THR A 307 -18.14 -18.75 16.22
CA THR A 307 -17.98 -18.40 14.80
C THR A 307 -18.43 -19.56 13.91
N VAL A 308 -19.22 -19.27 12.89
CA VAL A 308 -19.69 -20.22 11.88
C VAL A 308 -18.62 -20.36 10.81
N THR A 309 -18.02 -21.55 10.73
CA THR A 309 -17.05 -21.90 9.68
C THR A 309 -17.66 -22.76 8.57
N LYS A 310 -18.80 -23.41 8.85
CA LYS A 310 -19.52 -24.28 7.93
C LYS A 310 -21.02 -24.23 8.25
N LYS A 311 -21.85 -24.25 7.22
CA LYS A 311 -23.31 -24.39 7.34
C LYS A 311 -23.86 -25.16 6.15
N THR A 312 -24.88 -25.98 6.37
CA THR A 312 -25.60 -26.64 5.28
C THR A 312 -26.83 -25.82 4.92
N LEU A 313 -26.96 -25.45 3.64
CA LEU A 313 -28.11 -24.75 3.08
C LEU A 313 -29.09 -25.76 2.50
N ARG A 314 -30.37 -25.59 2.82
CA ARG A 314 -31.45 -26.39 2.21
C ARG A 314 -31.98 -25.67 0.97
N PRO A 315 -32.41 -26.40 -0.07
CA PRO A 315 -33.01 -25.83 -1.27
C PRO A 315 -34.17 -24.88 -0.94
N GLY A 316 -34.18 -23.71 -1.58
CA GLY A 316 -35.22 -22.68 -1.45
C GLY A 316 -35.24 -21.93 -0.12
N ILE A 317 -34.43 -22.31 0.86
CA ILE A 317 -34.40 -21.68 2.19
C ILE A 317 -33.25 -20.67 2.25
N SER A 318 -33.61 -19.41 2.48
CA SER A 318 -32.63 -18.35 2.77
C SER A 318 -32.11 -18.48 4.20
N THR A 319 -30.79 -18.55 4.35
CA THR A 319 -30.10 -18.59 5.64
C THR A 319 -29.35 -17.28 5.85
N ARG A 320 -29.63 -16.62 6.98
CA ARG A 320 -28.96 -15.36 7.34
C ARG A 320 -27.66 -15.63 8.10
N PHE A 321 -26.59 -14.98 7.66
CA PHE A 321 -25.32 -14.92 8.38
C PHE A 321 -25.13 -13.52 8.95
N TYR A 322 -24.68 -13.44 10.21
CA TYR A 322 -24.40 -12.18 10.88
C TYR A 322 -22.89 -11.96 10.96
N LEU A 323 -22.45 -10.72 10.78
CA LEU A 323 -21.05 -10.34 10.76
C LEU A 323 -20.77 -9.40 11.91
N ARG A 324 -19.71 -9.68 12.68
CA ARG A 324 -19.24 -8.80 13.76
C ARG A 324 -18.29 -7.75 13.21
N SER A 325 -18.41 -6.52 13.72
CA SER A 325 -17.47 -5.43 13.43
C SER A 325 -16.07 -5.79 13.91
N LEU A 326 -15.05 -5.29 13.21
CA LEU A 326 -13.68 -5.43 13.68
C LEU A 326 -13.48 -4.65 14.99
N PRO A 327 -12.68 -5.16 15.94
CA PRO A 327 -12.22 -4.42 17.10
C PRO A 327 -11.46 -3.14 16.71
N GLU A 328 -11.60 -2.08 17.52
CA GLU A 328 -10.95 -0.78 17.27
C GLU A 328 -9.42 -0.90 17.13
N ASP A 329 -8.78 -1.76 17.92
CA ASP A 329 -7.32 -1.98 17.87
C ASP A 329 -6.83 -2.51 16.52
N LYS A 330 -7.63 -3.34 15.84
CA LYS A 330 -7.30 -3.85 14.50
C LYS A 330 -7.47 -2.75 13.44
N LEU A 331 -8.48 -1.90 13.60
CA LEU A 331 -8.75 -0.78 12.69
C LEU A 331 -7.69 0.32 12.81
N ALA A 332 -7.24 0.64 14.03
CA ALA A 332 -6.21 1.64 14.28
C ALA A 332 -4.89 1.32 13.54
N LYS A 333 -4.53 0.03 13.45
CA LYS A 333 -3.32 -0.44 12.74
C LYS A 333 -3.40 -0.29 11.21
N CYS A 334 -4.59 -0.11 10.64
CA CYS A 334 -4.76 0.04 9.20
C CYS A 334 -4.52 1.47 8.70
N GLY A 335 -4.36 2.45 9.60
CA GLY A 335 -4.10 3.85 9.23
C GLY A 335 -5.17 4.40 8.30
N ILE A 336 -6.43 4.38 8.75
CA ILE A 336 -7.60 4.79 7.96
C ILE A 336 -8.25 5.99 8.65
N ASP A 337 -8.34 7.08 7.91
CA ASP A 337 -9.01 8.31 8.34
C ASP A 337 -10.48 8.36 7.90
N GLN A 338 -11.21 9.35 8.41
CA GLN A 338 -12.61 9.58 8.02
C GLN A 338 -12.74 9.78 6.50
N GLY A 339 -13.74 9.15 5.88
CA GLY A 339 -13.96 9.20 4.42
C GLY A 339 -13.15 8.17 3.63
N HIS A 340 -12.34 7.35 4.28
CA HIS A 340 -11.68 6.18 3.70
C HIS A 340 -12.39 4.88 4.11
N PHE A 341 -12.15 3.80 3.37
CA PHE A 341 -12.76 2.51 3.66
C PHE A 341 -11.83 1.35 3.35
N LEU A 342 -12.12 0.18 3.92
CA LEU A 342 -11.47 -1.07 3.57
C LEU A 342 -12.29 -1.79 2.50
N SER A 343 -11.62 -2.35 1.51
CA SER A 343 -12.27 -3.21 0.52
C SER A 343 -11.71 -4.61 0.55
N GLY A 344 -12.53 -5.56 0.13
CA GLY A 344 -12.12 -6.92 -0.09
C GLY A 344 -13.28 -7.72 -0.65
N HIS A 345 -13.34 -8.99 -0.28
CA HIS A 345 -14.29 -9.92 -0.88
C HIS A 345 -14.85 -10.90 0.15
N PHE A 346 -16.00 -11.47 -0.18
CA PHE A 346 -16.55 -12.61 0.55
C PHE A 346 -16.94 -13.75 -0.38
N THR A 347 -16.89 -14.96 0.14
CA THR A 347 -17.18 -16.20 -0.57
C THR A 347 -17.79 -17.22 0.38
N PHE A 348 -18.45 -18.23 -0.18
CA PHE A 348 -19.11 -19.31 0.54
C PHE A 348 -18.56 -20.68 0.18
N SER A 349 -17.48 -20.74 -0.60
CA SER A 349 -16.87 -21.99 -1.04
C SER A 349 -15.59 -22.27 -0.26
N LYS A 350 -15.34 -23.54 0.07
CA LYS A 350 -14.05 -24.01 0.59
C LYS A 350 -12.99 -24.15 -0.50
N CYS A 351 -13.39 -24.37 -1.75
CA CYS A 351 -12.49 -24.69 -2.86
C CYS A 351 -11.81 -23.43 -3.41
N ASP A 352 -10.48 -23.38 -3.38
CA ASP A 352 -9.70 -22.21 -3.82
C ASP A 352 -9.91 -21.85 -5.29
N LYS A 353 -10.17 -22.84 -6.17
CA LYS A 353 -10.51 -22.57 -7.57
C LYS A 353 -11.80 -21.77 -7.69
N VAL A 354 -12.80 -22.10 -6.87
CA VAL A 354 -14.08 -21.38 -6.82
C VAL A 354 -13.88 -20.00 -6.21
N LYS A 355 -13.12 -19.86 -5.11
CA LYS A 355 -12.88 -18.56 -4.47
C LYS A 355 -12.25 -17.52 -5.41
N LYS A 356 -11.41 -17.96 -6.35
CA LYS A 356 -10.78 -17.06 -7.34
C LYS A 356 -11.76 -16.53 -8.39
N LYS A 357 -12.80 -17.29 -8.72
CA LYS A 357 -13.77 -16.96 -9.78
C LYS A 357 -15.09 -16.42 -9.22
N VAL A 358 -15.51 -16.91 -8.06
CA VAL A 358 -16.78 -16.61 -7.40
C VAL A 358 -16.50 -15.96 -6.04
N ALA A 359 -16.34 -14.64 -6.10
CA ALA A 359 -16.13 -13.79 -4.94
C ALA A 359 -16.96 -12.52 -5.10
N TYR A 360 -17.57 -12.09 -3.99
CA TYR A 360 -18.50 -10.97 -3.94
C TYR A 360 -17.84 -9.77 -3.27
N GLU A 361 -18.21 -8.56 -3.65
CA GLU A 361 -17.54 -7.35 -3.17
C GLU A 361 -17.93 -7.02 -1.72
N LEU A 362 -16.93 -6.75 -0.87
CA LEU A 362 -17.12 -6.29 0.51
C LEU A 362 -16.49 -4.89 0.67
N LYS A 363 -17.31 -3.93 1.07
CA LYS A 363 -16.88 -2.58 1.47
C LYS A 363 -17.09 -2.42 2.96
N TYR A 364 -16.06 -2.01 3.68
CA TYR A 364 -16.11 -1.80 5.11
C TYR A 364 -15.77 -0.34 5.42
N ILE A 365 -16.80 0.43 5.74
CA ILE A 365 -16.73 1.85 6.03
C ILE A 365 -16.37 2.03 7.50
N VAL A 366 -15.27 2.75 7.75
CA VAL A 366 -14.82 3.05 9.11
C VAL A 366 -15.58 4.26 9.63
N GLY A 367 -16.29 4.06 10.74
CA GLY A 367 -17.00 5.10 11.46
C GLY A 367 -16.06 6.12 12.14
N PRO A 368 -16.62 7.16 12.79
CA PRO A 368 -15.82 8.17 13.47
C PRO A 368 -14.99 7.52 14.58
N GLN A 369 -13.66 7.69 14.52
CA GLN A 369 -12.79 7.30 15.62
C GLN A 369 -12.94 8.30 16.77
N LYS A 370 -12.87 7.82 18.01
CA LYS A 370 -12.71 8.72 19.17
C LYS A 370 -11.46 9.54 18.92
N SER A 371 -11.60 10.86 18.84
CA SER A 371 -10.44 11.73 18.88
C SER A 371 -9.64 11.32 20.11
N ALA A 372 -8.35 10.95 19.94
CA ALA A 372 -7.43 11.03 21.06
C ALA A 372 -7.68 12.41 21.67
N ARG A 373 -8.03 12.47 22.97
CA ARG A 373 -8.22 13.75 23.66
C ARG A 373 -7.06 14.62 23.22
N SER A 374 -7.33 15.64 22.41
CA SER A 374 -6.43 16.79 22.36
C SER A 374 -6.18 17.12 23.82
N PRO A 375 -4.92 17.27 24.28
CA PRO A 375 -4.71 17.81 25.62
C PRO A 375 -5.61 19.04 25.66
N SER A 376 -6.58 19.00 26.58
CA SER A 376 -7.48 20.13 26.76
C SER A 376 -6.56 21.33 26.81
N VAL A 377 -6.73 22.28 25.89
CA VAL A 377 -6.12 23.59 26.04
C VAL A 377 -6.82 24.17 27.26
N SER A 378 -6.36 23.76 28.45
CA SER A 378 -6.48 24.57 29.63
C SER A 378 -5.80 25.86 29.20
N THR A 379 -6.61 26.90 29.05
CA THR A 379 -6.14 28.26 28.95
C THR A 379 -5.59 28.65 30.33
N GLU A 380 -4.68 27.85 30.87
CA GLU A 380 -3.81 28.28 31.94
C GLU A 380 -2.82 29.20 31.25
N LYS A 381 -2.95 30.50 31.53
CA LYS A 381 -1.88 31.46 31.30
C LYS A 381 -0.64 30.85 31.96
N LYS A 382 0.28 30.28 31.17
CA LYS A 382 1.58 29.85 31.68
C LYS A 382 2.18 31.06 32.36
N LEU A 383 2.31 30.99 33.68
CA LEU A 383 3.12 31.92 34.44
C LEU A 383 4.52 31.80 33.83
N TYR A 384 5.05 32.89 33.26
CA TYR A 384 6.43 32.90 32.78
C TYR A 384 7.32 32.66 33.99
N THR A 385 7.79 31.44 34.14
CA THR A 385 8.78 31.08 35.15
C THR A 385 10.13 31.69 34.75
N ASN A 386 10.98 31.99 35.72
CA ASN A 386 12.33 32.47 35.44
C ASN A 386 13.10 31.51 34.51
N ASP A 387 12.82 30.20 34.55
CA ASP A 387 13.43 29.20 33.66
C ASP A 387 12.99 29.36 32.20
N SER A 388 11.74 29.71 31.93
CA SER A 388 11.27 29.91 30.55
C SER A 388 11.76 31.24 29.96
N LEU A 389 11.99 32.26 30.80
CA LEU A 389 12.70 33.48 30.39
C LEU A 389 14.19 33.22 30.12
N LYS A 390 14.83 32.39 30.94
CA LYS A 390 16.22 31.94 30.75
C LYS A 390 16.39 31.18 29.43
N GLU A 391 15.54 30.19 29.14
CA GLU A 391 15.57 29.48 27.86
C GLU A 391 15.38 30.42 26.67
N PHE A 392 14.47 31.40 26.78
CA PHE A 392 14.25 32.41 25.75
C PHE A 392 15.49 33.30 25.53
N LYS A 393 16.11 33.80 26.60
CA LYS A 393 17.36 34.59 26.53
C LYS A 393 18.49 33.78 25.90
N ILE A 394 18.69 32.54 26.32
CA ILE A 394 19.72 31.64 25.77
C ILE A 394 19.46 31.32 24.30
N ASN A 395 18.20 31.06 23.90
CA ASN A 395 17.86 30.80 22.51
C ASN A 395 17.99 32.05 21.62
N SER A 396 17.79 33.24 22.19
CA SER A 396 17.96 34.52 21.49
C SER A 396 19.40 34.79 21.05
N MET A 397 20.40 34.19 21.73
CA MET A 397 21.80 34.22 21.28
C MET A 397 21.99 33.59 19.90
N ARG A 398 21.23 32.55 19.56
CA ARG A 398 21.33 31.88 18.25
C ARG A 398 20.92 32.79 17.10
N TYR A 399 19.99 33.70 17.36
CA TYR A 399 19.48 34.63 16.36
C TYR A 399 20.24 35.97 16.36
N GLY A 400 21.31 36.09 17.15
CA GLY A 400 22.14 37.29 17.23
C GLY A 400 21.46 38.49 17.91
N VAL A 401 20.41 38.25 18.71
CA VAL A 401 19.64 39.31 19.39
C VAL A 401 20.30 39.74 20.70
N LEU A 402 20.95 38.80 21.39
CA LEU A 402 21.73 39.03 22.61
C LEU A 402 23.13 38.48 22.41
N THR A 403 24.13 39.15 22.98
CA THR A 403 25.53 38.71 22.90
C THR A 403 25.89 37.76 24.04
N SER A 404 26.92 36.93 23.80
CA SER A 404 27.48 36.02 24.81
C SER A 404 27.85 36.76 26.11
N ASP A 405 28.41 37.96 25.97
CA ASP A 405 28.98 38.74 27.06
C ASP A 405 27.89 39.33 27.96
N GLU A 406 26.72 39.69 27.39
CA GLU A 406 25.56 40.21 28.12
C GLU A 406 24.92 39.17 29.06
N LEU A 407 25.11 37.88 28.78
CA LEU A 407 24.51 36.78 29.54
C LEU A 407 25.53 36.02 30.39
N GLU A 408 26.82 36.34 30.26
CA GLU A 408 27.91 35.75 31.06
C GLU A 408 27.73 36.05 32.56
N ASP A 409 27.39 37.30 32.88
CA ASP A 409 27.23 37.76 34.27
C ASP A 409 26.02 37.11 34.96
N GLU A 410 24.98 36.78 34.21
CA GLU A 410 23.73 36.18 34.74
C GLU A 410 23.75 34.64 34.74
N TYR A 411 24.36 34.01 33.73
CA TYR A 411 24.24 32.57 33.47
C TYR A 411 25.56 31.87 33.13
N GLY A 412 26.72 32.49 33.36
CA GLY A 412 28.04 31.94 33.00
C GLY A 412 28.33 30.54 33.55
N ASP A 413 27.72 30.21 34.70
CA ASP A 413 27.87 28.90 35.34
C ASP A 413 26.76 27.90 34.93
N ASP A 414 25.82 28.26 34.07
CA ASP A 414 24.69 27.41 33.71
C ASP A 414 25.00 26.45 32.56
N ILE A 415 24.62 25.16 32.71
CA ILE A 415 24.88 24.12 31.70
C ILE A 415 24.21 24.46 30.36
N SER A 416 22.97 24.96 30.37
CA SER A 416 22.24 25.30 29.13
C SER A 416 22.89 26.47 28.39
N PHE A 417 23.48 27.42 29.13
CA PHE A 417 24.24 28.53 28.56
C PHE A 417 25.58 28.07 27.96
N LEU A 418 26.33 27.25 28.69
CA LEU A 418 27.60 26.66 28.22
C LEU A 418 27.39 25.80 26.96
N LEU A 419 26.32 25.00 26.91
CA LEU A 419 25.95 24.24 25.71
C LEU A 419 25.59 25.13 24.52
N ALA A 420 24.90 26.26 24.76
CA ALA A 420 24.58 27.20 23.70
C ALA A 420 25.85 27.84 23.10
N LYS A 421 26.81 28.22 23.95
CA LYS A 421 28.13 28.72 23.51
C LYS A 421 28.91 27.68 22.70
N LEU A 422 28.96 26.46 23.19
CA LEU A 422 29.62 25.34 22.51
C LEU A 422 28.97 25.06 21.15
N ARG A 423 27.63 25.16 21.05
CA ARG A 423 26.91 25.06 19.78
C ARG A 423 27.28 26.19 18.82
N MET A 424 27.30 27.45 19.28
CA MET A 424 27.71 28.59 18.45
C MET A 424 29.15 28.42 17.92
N LEU A 425 30.06 27.93 18.77
CA LEU A 425 31.43 27.59 18.34
C LEU A 425 31.44 26.48 17.29
N SER A 426 30.62 25.45 17.45
CA SER A 426 30.53 24.35 16.47
C SER A 426 30.04 24.80 15.09
N GLU A 427 29.18 25.83 15.05
CA GLU A 427 28.61 26.41 13.83
C GLU A 427 29.55 27.42 13.16
N SER A 428 30.47 28.03 13.91
CA SER A 428 31.46 28.96 13.39
C SER A 428 32.49 28.30 12.45
N GLU A 429 32.95 29.04 11.43
CA GLU A 429 34.03 28.61 10.53
C GLU A 429 35.44 28.74 11.16
N MET A 430 35.58 29.66 12.12
CA MET A 430 36.81 29.94 12.88
C MET A 430 36.69 29.36 14.29
N CYS A 431 36.46 28.05 14.39
CA CYS A 431 36.44 27.34 15.67
C CYS A 431 37.88 27.11 16.16
N SER A 432 38.09 27.22 17.48
CA SER A 432 39.33 26.81 18.16
C SER A 432 39.00 25.70 19.16
N TYR A 433 39.57 24.52 18.98
CA TYR A 433 39.34 23.39 19.87
C TYR A 433 39.75 23.69 21.32
N SER A 434 40.78 24.50 21.54
CA SER A 434 41.20 24.88 22.90
C SER A 434 40.09 25.58 23.69
N ASN A 435 39.26 26.40 23.04
CA ASN A 435 38.12 27.06 23.67
C ASN A 435 36.97 26.09 23.90
N ALA A 436 36.74 25.17 22.96
CA ALA A 436 35.71 24.14 23.07
C ALA A 436 36.02 23.13 24.20
N GLU A 437 37.30 22.76 24.36
CA GLU A 437 37.78 21.87 25.41
C GLU A 437 37.58 22.48 26.80
N ALA A 438 37.87 23.78 26.97
CA ALA A 438 37.64 24.49 28.22
C ALA A 438 36.13 24.51 28.60
N LEU A 439 35.26 24.79 27.63
CA LEU A 439 33.80 24.78 27.85
C LEU A 439 33.29 23.38 28.13
N ALA A 440 33.71 22.37 27.37
CA ALA A 440 33.31 20.98 27.59
C ALA A 440 33.80 20.48 28.96
N ALA A 441 35.03 20.79 29.37
CA ALA A 441 35.56 20.47 30.69
C ALA A 441 34.74 21.08 31.83
N SER A 442 34.26 22.32 31.66
CA SER A 442 33.37 22.96 32.65
C SER A 442 32.02 22.26 32.78
N ILE A 443 31.50 21.67 31.69
CA ILE A 443 30.26 20.88 31.69
C ILE A 443 30.51 19.49 32.32
N TYR A 444 31.62 18.82 31.98
CA TYR A 444 31.98 17.52 32.55
C TYR A 444 32.25 17.59 34.06
N ALA A 445 32.75 18.72 34.56
CA ALA A 445 32.90 18.94 36.00
C ALA A 445 31.56 18.97 36.75
N LYS A 446 30.45 19.27 36.06
CA LYS A 446 29.11 19.40 36.65
C LYS A 446 28.23 18.18 36.43
N ILE A 447 28.54 17.36 35.44
CA ILE A 447 27.78 16.15 35.10
C ILE A 447 28.71 14.94 35.22
N ASP A 448 28.51 14.12 36.26
CA ASP A 448 29.26 12.88 36.45
C ASP A 448 28.70 11.76 35.56
N LEU A 449 29.51 11.31 34.59
CA LEU A 449 29.21 10.18 33.72
C LEU A 449 28.92 8.88 34.50
N ASN A 450 29.65 8.63 35.59
CA ASN A 450 29.52 7.38 36.35
C ASN A 450 28.19 7.32 37.12
N GLU A 451 27.72 8.47 37.63
CA GLU A 451 26.42 8.59 38.29
C GLU A 451 25.29 8.31 37.30
N ILE A 452 25.36 8.88 36.10
CA ILE A 452 24.39 8.64 35.01
C ILE A 452 24.37 7.16 34.61
N LEU A 453 25.52 6.53 34.44
CA LEU A 453 25.61 5.11 34.08
C LEU A 453 25.09 4.18 35.18
N ALA A 454 25.30 4.53 36.46
CA ALA A 454 24.76 3.79 37.59
C ALA A 454 23.22 3.85 37.60
N GLN A 455 22.64 5.03 37.35
CA GLN A 455 21.19 5.21 37.31
C GLN A 455 20.54 4.51 36.10
N LEU A 456 21.18 4.49 34.93
CA LEU A 456 20.69 3.73 33.77
C LEU A 456 20.55 2.24 34.09
N ARG A 457 21.51 1.64 34.81
CA ARG A 457 21.45 0.24 35.22
C ARG A 457 20.32 -0.04 36.22
N ILE A 458 20.04 0.92 37.11
CA ILE A 458 18.92 0.82 38.06
C ILE A 458 17.59 0.91 37.29
N GLN A 459 17.49 1.78 36.29
CA GLN A 459 16.29 1.96 35.47
C GLN A 459 15.95 0.73 34.61
N GLU A 460 16.94 -0.06 34.19
CA GLU A 460 16.71 -1.35 33.52
C GLU A 460 16.05 -2.40 34.45
N GLN A 461 16.20 -2.25 35.76
CA GLN A 461 15.73 -3.22 36.76
C GLN A 461 14.42 -2.80 37.45
N PHE A 462 14.12 -1.50 37.53
CA PHE A 462 12.97 -0.96 38.25
C PHE A 462 12.14 0.01 37.39
N SER A 463 10.81 -0.15 37.40
CA SER A 463 9.89 0.63 36.56
C SER A 463 9.68 2.08 37.03
N HIS A 464 10.00 2.40 38.28
CA HIS A 464 9.84 3.74 38.84
C HIS A 464 11.07 4.13 39.67
N VAL A 465 11.78 5.19 39.24
CA VAL A 465 12.95 5.74 39.93
C VAL A 465 12.66 7.21 40.27
N PRO A 466 12.70 7.64 41.54
CA PRO A 466 12.52 9.04 41.91
C PRO A 466 13.67 9.90 41.33
N GLY A 467 13.35 11.08 40.79
CA GLY A 467 14.35 11.98 40.17
C GLY A 467 14.68 11.70 38.70
N ARG A 468 13.96 10.78 38.04
CA ARG A 468 14.16 10.37 36.65
C ARG A 468 14.24 11.53 35.64
N GLU A 469 13.39 12.55 35.79
CA GLU A 469 13.36 13.70 34.87
C GLU A 469 14.65 14.53 34.92
N CYS A 470 15.21 14.72 36.12
CA CYS A 470 16.44 15.49 36.33
C CYS A 470 17.66 14.76 35.73
N PHE A 471 17.73 13.45 35.90
CA PHE A 471 18.81 12.64 35.33
C PHE A 471 18.68 12.45 33.80
N GLU A 472 17.46 12.27 33.26
CA GLU A 472 17.26 12.19 31.81
C GLU A 472 17.62 13.52 31.12
N GLU A 473 17.38 14.65 31.80
CA GLU A 473 17.83 15.98 31.38
C GLU A 473 19.37 16.08 31.34
N GLN A 474 20.05 15.70 32.44
CA GLN A 474 21.51 15.70 32.50
C GLN A 474 22.14 14.77 31.46
N LYS A 475 21.56 13.58 31.24
CA LYS A 475 21.96 12.66 30.17
C LYS A 475 21.85 13.32 28.81
N ARG A 476 20.74 14.02 28.53
CA ARG A 476 20.52 14.72 27.25
C ARG A 476 21.57 15.82 27.05
N GLN A 477 21.82 16.62 28.08
CA GLN A 477 22.82 17.69 28.09
C GLN A 477 24.24 17.15 27.87
N LEU A 478 24.58 16.02 28.50
CA LEU A 478 25.88 15.37 28.32
C LEU A 478 26.07 14.81 26.92
N VAL A 479 25.05 14.16 26.36
CA VAL A 479 25.06 13.66 24.97
C VAL A 479 25.21 14.82 23.99
N GLU A 480 24.51 15.93 24.23
CA GLU A 480 24.64 17.15 23.42
C GLU A 480 26.05 17.75 23.51
N CYS A 481 26.64 17.83 24.71
CA CYS A 481 28.02 18.28 24.89
C CYS A 481 29.02 17.42 24.11
N LEU A 482 28.96 16.09 24.29
CA LEU A 482 29.85 15.12 23.63
C LEU A 482 29.75 15.18 22.10
N THR A 483 28.54 15.32 21.57
CA THR A 483 28.31 15.38 20.11
C THR A 483 28.83 16.68 19.50
N LEU A 484 28.65 17.81 20.19
CA LEU A 484 29.16 19.11 19.78
C LEU A 484 30.70 19.18 19.89
N GLU A 485 31.29 18.71 20.99
CA GLU A 485 32.75 18.61 21.15
C GLU A 485 33.36 17.75 20.03
N GLY A 486 32.77 16.58 19.77
CA GLY A 486 33.22 15.72 18.67
C GLY A 486 33.07 16.36 17.29
N SER A 487 32.02 17.17 17.07
CA SER A 487 31.84 17.89 15.81
C SER A 487 32.94 18.92 15.53
N ILE A 488 33.46 19.57 16.57
CA ILE A 488 34.59 20.50 16.49
C ILE A 488 35.90 19.72 16.26
N LEU A 489 36.09 18.62 17.00
CA LEU A 489 37.24 17.74 16.82
C LEU A 489 37.35 17.15 15.41
N PHE A 490 36.23 16.81 14.76
CA PHE A 490 36.25 16.35 13.37
C PHE A 490 36.80 17.40 12.39
N LYS A 491 36.64 18.71 12.69
CA LYS A 491 37.15 19.80 11.85
C LYS A 491 38.65 20.04 12.04
N GLU A 492 39.15 20.01 13.27
CA GLU A 492 40.55 20.35 13.57
C GLU A 492 41.50 19.14 13.67
N GLN A 493 41.08 18.07 14.36
CA GLN A 493 41.93 16.94 14.72
C GLN A 493 41.19 15.60 14.53
N PRO A 494 40.97 15.14 13.29
CA PRO A 494 40.15 13.96 12.98
C PRO A 494 40.70 12.64 13.54
N SER A 495 41.97 12.57 13.94
CA SER A 495 42.63 11.36 14.49
C SER A 495 42.95 11.44 15.98
N SER A 496 42.34 12.37 16.73
CA SER A 496 42.59 12.52 18.17
C SER A 496 42.12 11.31 19.00
N ASP A 497 42.88 10.93 20.03
CA ASP A 497 42.47 9.90 21.01
C ASP A 497 41.24 10.35 21.82
N ARG A 498 41.00 11.66 21.91
CA ARG A 498 39.79 12.21 22.53
C ARG A 498 38.52 11.80 21.77
N LEU A 499 38.55 11.74 20.44
CA LEU A 499 37.42 11.27 19.63
C LEU A 499 37.06 9.81 19.93
N LYS A 500 38.06 8.96 20.19
CA LYS A 500 37.84 7.57 20.61
C LYS A 500 37.14 7.51 21.98
N ALA A 501 37.56 8.34 22.92
CA ALA A 501 36.94 8.42 24.25
C ALA A 501 35.48 8.88 24.15
N ILE A 502 35.21 9.96 23.41
CA ILE A 502 33.84 10.47 23.16
C ILE A 502 32.96 9.39 22.52
N TYR A 503 33.49 8.68 21.51
CA TYR A 503 32.77 7.60 20.85
C TYR A 503 32.39 6.48 21.82
N VAL A 504 33.33 6.07 22.70
CA VAL A 504 33.09 5.05 23.73
C VAL A 504 32.04 5.51 24.75
N ASP A 505 32.08 6.77 25.19
CA ASP A 505 31.16 7.29 26.18
C ASP A 505 29.74 7.46 25.60
N LEU A 506 29.59 7.93 24.36
CA LEU A 506 28.30 7.93 23.65
C LEU A 506 27.72 6.52 23.52
N HIS A 507 28.58 5.52 23.26
CA HIS A 507 28.15 4.12 23.13
C HIS A 507 27.66 3.50 24.45
N LYS A 508 28.12 4.02 25.60
CA LYS A 508 27.63 3.61 26.93
C LYS A 508 26.30 4.29 27.28
N LEU A 509 26.07 5.51 26.79
CA LEU A 509 24.90 6.33 27.11
C LEU A 509 23.69 6.05 26.20
N LEU A 510 23.94 5.72 24.93
CA LEU A 510 22.91 5.61 23.90
C LEU A 510 22.75 4.18 23.39
N ASP A 511 21.51 3.82 23.04
CA ASP A 511 21.19 2.56 22.40
C ASP A 511 21.80 2.46 20.99
N LYS A 512 22.11 1.24 20.55
CA LYS A 512 22.67 0.98 19.21
C LYS A 512 21.77 1.48 18.06
N LYS A 513 20.47 1.63 18.30
CA LYS A 513 19.49 2.10 17.30
C LYS A 513 19.27 3.61 17.33
N ASP A 514 19.84 4.31 18.31
CA ASP A 514 19.67 5.75 18.48
C ASP A 514 20.20 6.53 17.27
N LYS A 515 19.45 7.56 16.85
CA LYS A 515 19.77 8.35 15.66
C LYS A 515 21.04 9.16 15.84
N VAL A 516 21.24 9.75 17.02
CA VAL A 516 22.41 10.61 17.33
C VAL A 516 23.69 9.79 17.31
N LEU A 517 23.65 8.58 17.90
CA LEU A 517 24.80 7.67 17.89
C LEU A 517 25.15 7.23 16.47
N LYS A 518 24.16 6.93 15.62
CA LYS A 518 24.39 6.55 14.22
C LYS A 518 25.06 7.68 13.43
N GLU A 519 24.55 8.90 13.54
CA GLU A 519 25.12 10.08 12.88
C GLU A 519 26.57 10.33 13.30
N PHE A 520 26.84 10.25 14.61
CA PHE A 520 28.19 10.39 15.15
C PHE A 520 29.13 9.28 14.64
N LYS A 521 28.66 8.03 14.64
CA LYS A 521 29.42 6.87 14.20
C LYS A 521 29.80 6.94 12.71
N MET A 522 28.92 7.47 11.86
CA MET A 522 29.23 7.70 10.45
C MET A 522 30.38 8.71 10.30
N LYS A 523 30.31 9.87 10.97
CA LYS A 523 31.39 10.87 10.97
C LYS A 523 32.70 10.31 11.53
N TYR A 524 32.62 9.52 12.59
CA TYR A 524 33.78 8.86 13.18
C TYR A 524 34.43 7.84 12.24
N ALA A 525 33.62 7.03 11.55
CA ALA A 525 34.13 6.07 10.56
C ALA A 525 34.79 6.77 9.37
N GLU A 526 34.26 7.92 8.94
CA GLU A 526 34.85 8.79 7.91
C GLU A 526 36.23 9.31 8.35
N ALA A 527 36.33 9.88 9.56
CA ALA A 527 37.57 10.43 10.11
C ALA A 527 38.68 9.38 10.32
N MET A 528 38.30 8.15 10.66
CA MET A 528 39.23 7.03 10.87
C MET A 528 39.54 6.24 9.58
N GLY A 529 38.97 6.61 8.43
CA GLY A 529 39.17 5.91 7.15
C GLY A 529 38.53 4.51 7.08
N HIS A 530 37.55 4.22 7.93
CA HIS A 530 36.83 2.95 7.95
C HIS A 530 35.70 2.92 6.90
N PHE A 531 36.05 3.12 5.63
CA PHE A 531 35.08 3.33 4.54
C PHE A 531 34.10 2.17 4.30
N ALA A 532 34.50 0.92 4.54
CA ALA A 532 33.61 -0.24 4.42
C ALA A 532 32.47 -0.21 5.46
N THR A 533 32.82 0.18 6.70
CA THR A 533 31.86 0.33 7.80
C THR A 533 30.92 1.50 7.52
N LEU A 534 31.46 2.61 7.00
CA LEU A 534 30.69 3.78 6.60
C LEU A 534 29.70 3.48 5.47
N ALA A 535 30.15 2.82 4.40
CA ALA A 535 29.30 2.42 3.28
C ALA A 535 28.10 1.57 3.75
N LYS A 536 28.36 0.55 4.59
CA LYS A 536 27.30 -0.29 5.16
C LYS A 536 26.28 0.51 5.98
N MET A 537 26.74 1.49 6.77
CA MET A 537 25.83 2.34 7.56
C MET A 537 24.97 3.25 6.69
N ILE A 538 25.56 3.82 5.64
CA ILE A 538 24.84 4.67 4.69
C ILE A 538 23.76 3.86 3.97
N GLU A 539 24.05 2.62 3.55
CA GLU A 539 23.05 1.72 2.96
C GLU A 539 21.92 1.35 3.95
N GLU A 540 22.27 1.03 5.20
CA GLU A 540 21.28 0.77 6.26
C GLU A 540 20.40 2.01 6.51
N GLU A 541 20.98 3.21 6.54
CA GLU A 541 20.22 4.45 6.70
C GLU A 541 19.28 4.71 5.52
N MET A 542 19.75 4.56 4.28
CA MET A 542 18.92 4.73 3.07
C MET A 542 17.81 3.68 2.94
N SER A 543 17.92 2.54 3.62
CA SER A 543 16.86 1.53 3.67
C SER A 543 15.74 1.87 4.65
N VAL A 544 16.04 2.66 5.70
CA VAL A 544 15.10 3.02 6.78
C VAL A 544 14.52 4.41 6.57
N ASN A 545 15.36 5.34 6.13
CA ASN A 545 15.06 6.74 5.89
C ASN A 545 15.05 7.04 4.39
N ARG A 546 14.48 8.19 4.04
CA ARG A 546 14.42 8.68 2.66
C ARG A 546 15.83 8.82 2.07
N ALA A 547 16.06 8.22 0.90
CA ALA A 547 17.31 8.38 0.17
C ALA A 547 17.53 9.85 -0.20
N SER A 548 18.73 10.35 0.08
CA SER A 548 19.19 11.70 -0.25
C SER A 548 20.38 11.63 -1.20
N ARG A 549 20.47 12.62 -2.09
CA ARG A 549 21.58 12.75 -3.04
C ARG A 549 22.93 12.80 -2.33
N ASP A 550 23.00 13.54 -1.22
CA ASP A 550 24.23 13.68 -0.43
C ASP A 550 24.72 12.33 0.13
N LEU A 551 23.80 11.44 0.51
CA LEU A 551 24.13 10.11 1.01
C LEU A 551 24.63 9.19 -0.11
N ASP A 552 24.01 9.23 -1.30
CA ASP A 552 24.52 8.49 -2.46
C ASP A 552 25.89 9.01 -2.92
N GLU A 553 26.11 10.33 -2.92
CA GLU A 553 27.41 10.92 -3.26
C GLU A 553 28.50 10.51 -2.26
N LYS A 554 28.19 10.51 -0.95
CA LYS A 554 29.08 9.96 0.08
C LYS A 554 29.34 8.47 -0.10
N LEU A 555 28.32 7.69 -0.44
CA LEU A 555 28.47 6.26 -0.71
C LEU A 555 29.42 6.01 -1.89
N ILE A 556 29.31 6.79 -2.96
CA ILE A 556 30.23 6.75 -4.11
C ILE A 556 31.66 7.05 -3.68
N GLN A 557 31.86 8.08 -2.84
CA GLN A 557 33.19 8.40 -2.30
C GLN A 557 33.78 7.23 -1.50
N CYS A 558 32.99 6.60 -0.63
CA CYS A 558 33.42 5.41 0.11
C CYS A 558 33.89 4.29 -0.82
N TYR A 559 33.12 3.96 -1.87
CA TYR A 559 33.50 2.89 -2.80
C TYR A 559 34.74 3.22 -3.64
N ARG A 560 34.96 4.51 -3.95
CA ARG A 560 36.21 4.94 -4.61
C ARG A 560 37.43 4.73 -3.69
N GLN A 561 37.29 5.02 -2.40
CA GLN A 561 38.36 4.79 -1.40
C GLN A 561 38.61 3.29 -1.13
N LEU A 562 37.59 2.45 -1.30
CA LEU A 562 37.70 0.98 -1.24
C LEU A 562 38.17 0.34 -2.56
N GLU A 563 38.62 1.15 -3.53
CA GLU A 563 39.08 0.71 -4.86
C GLU A 563 38.02 -0.03 -5.70
N CYS A 564 36.76 0.02 -5.29
CA CYS A 564 35.61 -0.57 -6.00
C CYS A 564 35.07 0.38 -7.08
N LYS A 565 35.94 0.73 -8.04
CA LYS A 565 35.68 1.78 -9.05
C LYS A 565 34.48 1.47 -9.94
N GLU A 566 34.30 0.22 -10.34
CA GLU A 566 33.18 -0.19 -11.20
C GLU A 566 31.83 0.07 -10.55
N TYR A 567 31.70 -0.26 -9.25
CA TYR A 567 30.49 -0.04 -8.49
C TYR A 567 30.24 1.46 -8.24
N ALA A 568 31.29 2.22 -7.93
CA ALA A 568 31.21 3.67 -7.78
C ALA A 568 30.73 4.36 -9.07
N ASN A 569 31.26 3.97 -10.23
CA ASN A 569 30.84 4.51 -11.52
C ASN A 569 29.37 4.16 -11.83
N LEU A 570 28.93 2.93 -11.51
CA LEU A 570 27.54 2.53 -11.66
C LEU A 570 26.60 3.39 -10.80
N LEU A 571 26.96 3.62 -9.52
CA LEU A 571 26.18 4.48 -8.62
C LEU A 571 26.15 5.94 -9.09
N GLU A 572 27.26 6.45 -9.63
CA GLU A 572 27.34 7.80 -10.17
C GLU A 572 26.45 7.99 -11.41
N HIS A 573 26.48 7.02 -12.34
CA HIS A 573 25.51 6.98 -13.44
C HIS A 573 24.07 6.96 -12.91
N ASN A 574 23.86 6.27 -11.78
CA ASN A 574 22.54 6.14 -11.19
C ASN A 574 21.99 7.44 -10.57
N LEU A 575 22.83 8.40 -10.21
CA LEU A 575 22.38 9.68 -9.63
C LEU A 575 21.44 10.44 -10.57
N THR A 576 21.71 10.39 -11.88
CA THR A 576 20.94 11.16 -12.87
C THR A 576 19.48 10.71 -12.97
N TRP A 577 19.22 9.40 -12.89
CA TRP A 577 17.85 8.88 -12.88
C TRP A 577 17.21 8.88 -11.50
N LYS A 578 18.01 8.80 -10.42
CA LYS A 578 17.51 8.82 -9.04
C LYS A 578 17.12 10.22 -8.56
N TYR A 579 17.79 11.25 -9.08
CA TYR A 579 17.58 12.65 -8.75
C TYR A 579 17.45 13.52 -10.02
N PRO A 580 16.41 13.29 -10.83
CA PRO A 580 16.21 14.11 -12.03
C PRO A 580 15.88 15.56 -11.65
N PRO A 581 16.30 16.55 -12.46
CA PRO A 581 16.06 17.97 -12.16
C PRO A 581 14.57 18.32 -12.20
N ASP A 582 13.82 17.67 -13.08
CA ASP A 582 12.38 17.84 -13.21
C ASP A 582 11.68 16.50 -13.48
N PHE A 583 10.35 16.51 -13.37
CA PHE A 583 9.53 15.37 -13.70
C PHE A 583 9.65 15.03 -15.20
N VAL A 584 9.59 13.73 -15.51
CA VAL A 584 9.45 13.25 -16.89
C VAL A 584 8.21 13.90 -17.53
N SER A 585 8.34 14.33 -18.78
CA SER A 585 7.24 14.93 -19.55
C SER A 585 6.15 13.91 -19.86
N PHE A 586 4.92 14.40 -20.04
CA PHE A 586 3.83 13.61 -20.61
C PHE A 586 3.99 13.43 -22.12
#